data_AF-A0A9N9GA91-F1
#
_entry.id   AF-A0A9N9GA91-F1
#
_cell.length_a   1.000
_cell.length_b   1.000
_cell.length_c   1.000
_cell.angle_alpha   90.00
_cell.angle_beta   90.00
_cell.angle_gamma   90.00
#
_symmetry.space_group_name_H-M   'P 1'
#
loop_
_entity.id
_entity.type
_entity.pdbx_description
1 polymer ?
#
loop_
_entity_poly.entity_id
_entity_poly.type
_entity_poly.pdbx_seq_one_letter_code
_entity_poly.pdbx_strand_id
1 'polypeptide(L)'
;KEAESAKREAMMHQAALGKATNVHWSDDTNNNSIQLTKDIQELEKNISELAKVKGRNYKINEEGALELLQKYNIQIKPEDKQFKLILSSALQRLVVEFIFDIAKNLCNNLDKNDDDDNLESNIIYHTEELVKYSSRLVNKRKGDDKISNVTPIKIRQQSYAMLTLRGFVNDHHLIREQVNKLIKKIEQYRDIVNSEKQNEFRVETESLIRSGIQLYFILKTQEPVPEIKWYELGNPIEKHVMKGHWEHGEEKGFEVNLCCFPAIIAHDTVYHQANIIAQPKPPKPNLVKRVSNAVVNTARTVMNH
;
A
#
# COMPACT_ATOMS: atom_id res chain seq x y z
N LYS A 1 -35.41 1.57 44.89
CA LYS A 1 -35.43 2.58 43.82
C LYS A 1 -34.04 2.83 43.23
N GLU A 2 -33.04 3.27 43.98
CA GLU A 2 -31.67 3.49 43.45
C GLU A 2 -30.98 2.20 42.97
N ALA A 3 -31.08 1.11 43.73
CA ALA A 3 -30.51 -0.19 43.33
C ALA A 3 -31.13 -0.77 42.05
N GLU A 4 -32.42 -0.53 41.79
CA GLU A 4 -33.08 -0.95 40.55
C GLU A 4 -32.72 -0.05 39.37
N SER A 5 -32.47 1.25 39.62
CA SER A 5 -31.97 2.20 38.63
C SER A 5 -30.56 1.81 38.20
N ALA A 6 -29.64 1.57 39.15
CA ALA A 6 -28.28 1.14 38.89
C ALA A 6 -28.23 -0.22 38.17
N LYS A 7 -29.14 -1.15 38.51
CA LYS A 7 -29.23 -2.44 37.82
C LYS A 7 -29.72 -2.31 36.38
N ARG A 8 -30.70 -1.43 36.11
CA ARG A 8 -31.15 -1.13 34.74
C ARG A 8 -30.08 -0.44 33.93
N GLU A 9 -29.39 0.54 34.51
CA GLU A 9 -28.28 1.24 33.88
C GLU A 9 -27.14 0.29 33.56
N ALA A 10 -26.73 -0.57 34.51
CA ALA A 10 -25.74 -1.63 34.28
C ALA A 10 -26.19 -2.63 33.20
N MET A 11 -27.48 -3.00 33.15
CA MET A 11 -28.03 -3.85 32.09
C MET A 11 -28.02 -3.15 30.72
N MET A 12 -28.30 -1.86 30.64
CA MET A 12 -28.20 -1.08 29.40
C MET A 12 -26.75 -0.95 28.95
N HIS A 13 -25.82 -0.68 29.87
CA HIS A 13 -24.38 -0.67 29.57
C HIS A 13 -23.88 -2.04 29.14
N GLN A 14 -24.29 -3.13 29.79
CA GLN A 14 -23.95 -4.50 29.40
C GLN A 14 -24.60 -4.92 28.08
N ALA A 15 -25.80 -4.45 27.77
CA ALA A 15 -26.44 -4.67 26.47
C ALA A 15 -25.78 -3.85 25.35
N ALA A 16 -25.36 -2.61 25.63
CA ALA A 16 -24.59 -1.77 24.72
C ALA A 16 -23.17 -2.32 24.51
N LEU A 17 -22.50 -2.76 25.58
CA LEU A 17 -21.23 -3.48 25.55
C LEU A 17 -21.39 -4.80 24.80
N GLY A 18 -22.46 -5.56 25.05
CA GLY A 18 -22.78 -6.80 24.35
C GLY A 18 -22.97 -6.57 22.85
N LYS A 19 -23.66 -5.50 22.44
CA LYS A 19 -23.76 -5.08 21.03
C LYS A 19 -22.43 -4.57 20.45
N ALA A 20 -21.59 -3.91 21.24
CA ALA A 20 -20.28 -3.40 20.82
C ALA A 20 -19.16 -4.47 20.86
N THR A 21 -19.34 -5.58 21.56
CA THR A 21 -18.39 -6.71 21.67
C THR A 21 -18.81 -7.91 20.82
N ASN A 22 -20.12 -8.13 20.62
CA ASN A 22 -20.68 -8.91 19.50
C ASN A 22 -20.76 -8.05 18.22
N VAL A 23 -19.71 -7.30 17.90
CA VAL A 23 -19.41 -7.09 16.47
C VAL A 23 -18.94 -8.44 15.94
N HIS A 24 -19.87 -9.37 15.78
CA HIS A 24 -19.86 -10.15 14.56
C HIS A 24 -20.17 -9.09 13.50
N TRP A 25 -19.09 -8.50 12.99
CA TRP A 25 -19.07 -7.55 11.89
C TRP A 25 -20.05 -8.10 10.87
N SER A 26 -21.22 -7.47 10.74
CA SER A 26 -22.24 -7.95 9.82
C SER A 26 -21.61 -8.04 8.43
N ASP A 27 -22.14 -8.93 7.58
CA ASP A 27 -21.68 -9.09 6.19
C ASP A 27 -21.66 -7.76 5.39
N ASP A 28 -22.32 -6.73 5.93
CA ASP A 28 -22.44 -5.35 5.45
C ASP A 28 -21.38 -4.35 5.98
N THR A 29 -20.37 -4.77 6.75
CA THR A 29 -19.28 -3.88 7.21
C THR A 29 -17.95 -4.19 6.52
N ASN A 30 -17.08 -3.18 6.38
CA ASN A 30 -15.76 -3.13 5.71
C ASN A 30 -14.73 -4.26 6.04
N ASN A 31 -15.14 -5.30 6.75
CA ASN A 31 -14.35 -6.50 7.03
C ASN A 31 -14.84 -7.74 6.23
N ASN A 32 -15.87 -7.59 5.38
CA ASN A 32 -16.18 -8.59 4.36
C ASN A 32 -15.07 -8.55 3.30
N SER A 33 -14.41 -9.70 3.07
CA SER A 33 -13.34 -9.84 2.06
C SER A 33 -13.72 -9.30 0.68
N ILE A 34 -15.01 -9.34 0.32
CA ILE A 34 -15.55 -8.79 -0.92
C ILE A 34 -15.49 -7.26 -0.91
N GLN A 35 -15.88 -6.61 0.20
CA GLN A 35 -15.85 -5.15 0.31
C GLN A 35 -14.41 -4.64 0.33
N LEU A 36 -13.52 -5.29 1.09
CA LEU A 36 -12.10 -4.96 1.09
C LEU A 36 -11.49 -5.04 -0.31
N THR A 37 -11.82 -6.09 -1.07
CA THR A 37 -11.36 -6.23 -2.46
C THR A 37 -11.87 -5.10 -3.35
N LYS A 38 -13.13 -4.69 -3.19
CA LYS A 38 -13.71 -3.54 -3.92
C LYS A 38 -13.04 -2.22 -3.54
N ASP A 39 -12.82 -1.98 -2.25
CA ASP A 39 -12.16 -0.76 -1.75
C ASP A 39 -10.73 -0.65 -2.30
N ILE A 40 -9.99 -1.76 -2.36
CA ILE A 40 -8.66 -1.81 -2.97
C ILE A 40 -8.73 -1.48 -4.48
N GLN A 41 -9.67 -2.08 -5.20
CA GLN A 41 -9.86 -1.85 -6.65
C GLN A 41 -10.26 -0.39 -6.95
N GLU A 42 -11.12 0.19 -6.12
CA GLU A 42 -11.51 1.59 -6.22
C GLU A 42 -10.32 2.51 -5.97
N LEU A 43 -9.51 2.23 -4.93
CA LEU A 43 -8.29 2.98 -4.68
C LEU A 43 -7.32 2.88 -5.87
N GLU A 44 -7.05 1.68 -6.39
CA GLU A 44 -6.19 1.48 -7.56
C GLU A 44 -6.68 2.30 -8.76
N LYS A 45 -7.98 2.27 -9.04
CA LYS A 45 -8.60 3.06 -10.12
C LYS A 45 -8.40 4.56 -9.92
N ASN A 46 -8.69 5.06 -8.72
CA ASN A 46 -8.57 6.49 -8.41
C ASN A 46 -7.10 6.96 -8.48
N ILE A 47 -6.14 6.12 -8.06
CA ILE A 47 -4.71 6.37 -8.24
C ILE A 47 -4.33 6.41 -9.73
N SER A 48 -4.86 5.49 -10.53
CA SER A 48 -4.61 5.47 -11.98
C SER A 48 -5.12 6.74 -12.67
N GLU A 49 -6.28 7.26 -12.26
CA GLU A 49 -6.82 8.52 -12.75
C GLU A 49 -5.93 9.72 -12.36
N LEU A 50 -5.50 9.75 -11.10
CA LEU A 50 -4.61 10.78 -10.55
C LEU A 50 -3.22 10.78 -11.22
N ALA A 51 -2.71 9.61 -11.61
CA ALA A 51 -1.41 9.41 -12.23
C ALA A 51 -1.38 9.62 -13.76
N LYS A 52 -2.47 10.12 -14.37
CA LYS A 52 -2.54 10.36 -15.82
C LYS A 52 -1.53 11.40 -16.28
N VAL A 53 -0.86 11.09 -17.38
CA VAL A 53 0.10 11.99 -18.08
C VAL A 53 -0.31 12.28 -19.53
N LYS A 54 -1.42 11.69 -20.00
CA LYS A 54 -1.93 11.83 -21.37
C LYS A 54 -3.13 12.76 -21.40
N GLY A 55 -3.20 13.62 -22.42
CA GLY A 55 -4.32 14.53 -22.67
C GLY A 55 -3.87 15.99 -22.71
N ARG A 56 -4.72 16.86 -23.27
CA ARG A 56 -4.42 18.29 -23.47
C ARG A 56 -4.18 19.07 -22.18
N ASN A 57 -4.61 18.53 -21.05
CA ASN A 57 -4.50 19.16 -19.73
C ASN A 57 -3.16 18.91 -19.05
N TYR A 58 -2.33 18.01 -19.58
CA TYR A 58 -1.09 17.58 -18.94
C TYR A 58 0.13 17.95 -19.77
N LYS A 59 1.16 18.47 -19.09
CA LYS A 59 2.49 18.70 -19.66
C LYS A 59 3.50 17.90 -18.86
N ILE A 60 4.31 17.08 -19.53
CA ILE A 60 5.34 16.27 -18.87
C ILE A 60 6.59 17.12 -18.69
N ASN A 61 7.18 17.06 -17.49
CA ASN A 61 8.55 17.50 -17.27
C ASN A 61 9.49 16.31 -17.52
N GLU A 62 10.18 16.29 -18.66
CA GLU A 62 10.96 15.13 -19.09
C GLU A 62 12.13 14.81 -18.15
N GLU A 63 12.81 15.82 -17.64
CA GLU A 63 13.93 15.64 -16.70
C GLU A 63 13.47 14.96 -15.41
N GLY A 64 12.46 15.55 -14.74
CA GLY A 64 11.88 14.94 -13.54
C GLY A 64 11.29 13.56 -13.82
N ALA A 65 10.63 13.37 -14.96
CA ALA A 65 10.08 12.08 -15.35
C ALA A 65 11.18 11.01 -15.44
N LEU A 66 12.32 11.32 -16.05
CA LEU A 66 13.46 10.39 -16.12
C LEU A 66 14.05 10.11 -14.73
N GLU A 67 14.13 11.09 -13.84
CA GLU A 67 14.56 10.89 -12.45
C GLU A 67 13.63 9.93 -11.69
N LEU A 68 12.31 10.07 -11.85
CA LEU A 68 11.33 9.15 -11.25
C LEU A 68 11.49 7.73 -11.77
N LEU A 69 11.71 7.56 -13.08
CA LEU A 69 11.91 6.25 -13.68
C LEU A 69 13.22 5.62 -13.20
N GLN A 70 14.28 6.41 -13.06
CA GLN A 70 15.54 5.97 -12.51
C GLN A 70 15.42 5.52 -11.04
N LYS A 71 14.57 6.17 -10.21
CA LYS A 71 14.26 5.71 -8.85
C LYS A 71 13.80 4.24 -8.82
N TYR A 72 13.08 3.80 -9.85
CA TYR A 72 12.61 2.42 -9.99
C TYR A 72 13.49 1.55 -10.90
N ASN A 73 14.73 1.99 -11.17
CA ASN A 73 15.71 1.32 -12.02
C ASN A 73 15.28 1.14 -13.49
N ILE A 74 14.35 1.97 -13.97
CA ILE A 74 13.85 1.89 -15.35
C ILE A 74 14.69 2.81 -16.24
N GLN A 75 15.17 2.26 -17.35
CA GLN A 75 15.88 3.00 -18.39
C GLN A 75 15.05 3.03 -19.67
N ILE A 76 14.55 4.20 -20.02
CA ILE A 76 13.76 4.43 -21.22
C ILE A 76 14.01 5.85 -21.73
N LYS A 77 13.91 6.05 -23.04
CA LYS A 77 14.07 7.37 -23.66
C LYS A 77 12.70 8.07 -23.80
N PRO A 78 12.61 9.40 -23.73
CA PRO A 78 11.35 10.12 -23.90
C PRO A 78 10.62 9.85 -25.22
N GLU A 79 11.35 9.52 -26.29
CA GLU A 79 10.80 9.21 -27.61
C GLU A 79 10.18 7.81 -27.70
N ASP A 80 10.41 6.95 -26.70
CA ASP A 80 9.86 5.61 -26.68
C ASP A 80 8.33 5.67 -26.57
N LYS A 81 7.64 4.85 -27.37
CA LYS A 81 6.18 4.79 -27.40
C LYS A 81 5.58 4.38 -26.04
N GLN A 82 6.34 3.65 -25.22
CA GLN A 82 5.95 3.23 -23.88
C GLN A 82 6.26 4.26 -22.80
N PHE A 83 7.05 5.31 -23.07
CA PHE A 83 7.48 6.30 -22.08
C PHE A 83 6.33 6.83 -21.23
N LYS A 84 5.25 7.30 -21.87
CA LYS A 84 4.08 7.84 -21.18
C LYS A 84 3.32 6.79 -20.36
N LEU A 85 3.29 5.54 -20.83
CA LEU A 85 2.64 4.45 -20.08
C LEU A 85 3.43 4.15 -18.80
N ILE A 86 4.74 3.96 -18.94
CA ILE A 86 5.63 3.64 -17.82
C ILE A 86 5.68 4.80 -16.82
N LEU A 87 5.75 6.05 -17.29
CA LEU A 87 5.69 7.22 -16.42
C LEU A 87 4.39 7.29 -15.62
N SER A 88 3.24 7.05 -16.27
CA SER A 88 1.95 6.99 -15.59
C SER A 88 1.95 5.91 -14.49
N SER A 89 2.47 4.72 -14.79
CA SER A 89 2.59 3.62 -13.82
C SER A 89 3.57 3.92 -12.69
N ALA A 90 4.67 4.63 -12.96
CA ALA A 90 5.63 5.03 -11.94
C ALA A 90 5.05 6.08 -10.99
N LEU A 91 4.21 6.98 -11.51
CA LEU A 91 3.41 7.91 -10.70
C LEU A 91 2.39 7.16 -9.85
N GLN A 92 1.75 6.10 -10.35
CA GLN A 92 0.87 5.25 -9.52
C GLN A 92 1.64 4.67 -8.32
N ARG A 93 2.79 4.04 -8.57
CA ARG A 93 3.65 3.49 -7.50
C ARG A 93 4.04 4.57 -6.49
N LEU A 94 4.47 5.75 -6.97
CA LEU A 94 4.84 6.89 -6.14
C LEU A 94 3.70 7.33 -5.20
N VAL A 95 2.48 7.42 -5.73
CA VAL A 95 1.30 7.84 -4.98
C VAL A 95 0.94 6.81 -3.90
N VAL A 96 0.94 5.51 -4.24
CA VAL A 96 0.67 4.44 -3.28
C VAL A 96 1.72 4.44 -2.16
N GLU A 97 3.01 4.49 -2.52
CA GLU A 97 4.12 4.56 -1.55
C GLU A 97 3.93 5.76 -0.62
N PHE A 98 3.65 6.94 -1.17
CA PHE A 98 3.42 8.16 -0.38
C PHE A 98 2.28 8.00 0.62
N ILE A 99 1.13 7.49 0.19
CA ILE A 99 -0.06 7.32 1.04
C ILE A 99 0.19 6.30 2.15
N PHE A 100 0.75 5.14 1.82
CA PHE A 100 1.02 4.10 2.82
C PHE A 100 2.16 4.48 3.76
N ASP A 101 3.13 5.28 3.31
CA ASP A 101 4.16 5.83 4.19
C ASP A 101 3.59 6.84 5.18
N ILE A 102 2.57 7.64 4.83
CA ILE A 102 1.87 8.47 5.81
C ILE A 102 1.28 7.59 6.91
N ALA A 103 0.46 6.61 6.52
CA ALA A 103 -0.23 5.76 7.49
C ALA A 103 0.73 4.95 8.37
N LYS A 104 1.82 4.45 7.78
CA LYS A 104 2.87 3.71 8.49
C LYS A 104 3.64 4.59 9.49
N ASN A 105 3.89 5.86 9.16
CA ASN A 105 4.71 6.75 9.99
C ASN A 105 3.92 7.52 11.04
N LEU A 106 2.59 7.39 11.09
CA LEU A 106 1.77 8.02 12.13
C LEU A 106 2.23 7.64 13.56
N CYS A 107 2.66 6.40 13.80
CA CYS A 107 3.15 5.98 15.11
C CYS A 107 4.47 6.66 15.54
N ASN A 108 5.21 7.26 14.60
CA ASN A 108 6.50 7.92 14.88
C ASN A 108 6.33 9.39 15.30
N ASN A 109 5.16 9.99 15.06
CA ASN A 109 4.87 11.38 15.38
C ASN A 109 4.28 11.50 16.80
N LEU A 110 4.99 10.97 17.78
CA LEU A 110 4.63 11.16 19.19
C LEU A 110 5.01 12.57 19.60
N ASP A 111 4.04 13.48 19.59
CA ASP A 111 4.16 14.65 20.44
C ASP A 111 3.84 14.22 21.88
N LYS A 112 4.70 14.63 22.82
CA LYS A 112 4.48 14.40 24.26
C LYS A 112 3.53 15.43 24.86
N ASN A 113 3.19 16.46 24.09
CA ASN A 113 2.19 17.43 24.47
C ASN A 113 0.81 16.85 24.14
N ASP A 114 -0.09 16.90 25.13
CA ASP A 114 -1.46 16.38 25.09
C ASP A 114 -2.38 17.30 24.25
N ASP A 115 -1.92 17.69 23.07
CA ASP A 115 -2.72 18.44 22.11
C ASP A 115 -3.54 17.45 21.26
N ASP A 116 -4.83 17.75 21.08
CA ASP A 116 -5.80 16.96 20.31
C ASP A 116 -5.34 16.68 18.86
N ASP A 117 -4.33 17.39 18.36
CA ASP A 117 -3.80 17.28 17.00
C ASP A 117 -3.07 15.95 16.71
N ASN A 118 -2.79 15.12 17.72
CA ASN A 118 -2.05 13.85 17.57
C ASN A 118 -2.79 12.61 18.12
N LEU A 119 -4.11 12.69 18.31
CA LEU A 119 -4.91 11.60 18.87
C LEU A 119 -4.74 10.29 18.10
N GLU A 120 -4.73 10.33 16.77
CA GLU A 120 -4.55 9.15 15.91
C GLU A 120 -3.21 8.47 16.18
N SER A 121 -2.12 9.25 16.24
CA SER A 121 -0.75 8.77 16.51
C SER A 121 -0.66 8.13 17.90
N ASN A 122 -1.26 8.77 18.91
CA ASN A 122 -1.31 8.27 20.29
C ASN A 122 -2.10 6.95 20.39
N ILE A 123 -3.25 6.86 19.72
CA ILE A 123 -4.06 5.63 19.65
C ILE A 123 -3.24 4.51 19.03
N ILE A 124 -2.55 4.76 17.91
CA ILE A 124 -1.74 3.75 17.23
C ILE A 124 -0.64 3.25 18.15
N TYR A 125 0.15 4.15 18.73
CA TYR A 125 1.27 3.80 19.59
C TYR A 125 0.84 2.98 20.81
N HIS A 126 -0.18 3.44 21.53
CA HIS A 126 -0.67 2.72 22.72
C HIS A 126 -1.33 1.39 22.36
N THR A 127 -1.98 1.30 21.20
CA THR A 127 -2.49 0.03 20.68
C THR A 127 -1.35 -0.95 20.43
N GLU A 128 -0.28 -0.54 19.75
CA GLU A 128 0.86 -1.40 19.44
C GLU A 128 1.57 -1.90 20.72
N GLU A 129 1.80 -1.02 21.69
CA GLU A 129 2.38 -1.41 22.98
C GLU A 129 1.46 -2.38 23.75
N LEU A 130 0.15 -2.12 23.78
CA LEU A 130 -0.79 -2.98 24.48
C LEU A 130 -0.90 -4.37 23.82
N VAL A 131 -0.92 -4.44 22.48
CA VAL A 131 -0.89 -5.69 21.72
C VAL A 131 0.38 -6.48 22.03
N LYS A 132 1.54 -5.80 22.04
CA LYS A 132 2.84 -6.39 22.38
C LYS A 132 2.87 -6.96 23.80
N TYR A 133 2.44 -6.21 24.81
CA TYR A 133 2.43 -6.69 26.19
C TYR A 133 1.40 -7.81 26.41
N SER A 134 0.22 -7.71 25.79
CA SER A 134 -0.80 -8.76 25.85
C SER A 134 -0.31 -10.06 25.21
N SER A 135 0.32 -9.98 24.03
CA SER A 135 0.93 -11.15 23.37
C SER A 135 2.05 -11.76 24.21
N ARG A 136 2.89 -10.91 24.83
CA ARG A 136 3.95 -11.37 25.74
C ARG A 136 3.38 -12.04 26.99
N LEU A 137 2.26 -11.58 27.52
CA LEU A 137 1.58 -12.19 28.65
C LEU A 137 1.12 -13.60 28.30
N VAL A 138 0.41 -13.75 27.18
CA VAL A 138 -0.06 -15.03 26.63
C VAL A 138 1.11 -16.01 26.44
N ASN A 139 2.18 -15.57 25.79
CA ASN A 139 3.30 -16.45 25.45
C ASN A 139 4.18 -16.86 26.64
N LYS A 140 4.20 -16.09 27.73
CA LYS A 140 5.12 -16.32 28.87
C LYS A 140 4.47 -16.89 30.12
N ARG A 141 3.14 -16.86 30.21
CA ARG A 141 2.41 -17.37 31.38
C ARG A 141 1.68 -18.66 31.02
N LYS A 142 1.45 -19.52 32.01
CA LYS A 142 0.67 -20.74 31.81
C LYS A 142 -0.81 -20.37 31.66
N GLY A 143 -1.46 -20.89 30.63
CA GLY A 143 -2.87 -20.67 30.31
C GLY A 143 -3.10 -20.97 28.82
N ASP A 144 -4.30 -21.43 28.48
CA ASP A 144 -4.75 -21.62 27.08
C ASP A 144 -6.23 -21.24 26.94
N ASP A 145 -6.66 -20.27 27.75
CA ASP A 145 -8.02 -19.75 27.66
C ASP A 145 -8.17 -18.91 26.38
N LYS A 146 -9.31 -19.12 25.71
CA LYS A 146 -9.63 -18.45 24.44
C LYS A 146 -9.60 -16.93 24.56
N ILE A 147 -9.96 -16.38 25.72
CA ILE A 147 -9.99 -14.93 25.93
C ILE A 147 -8.57 -14.36 25.83
N SER A 148 -7.59 -14.91 26.56
CA SER A 148 -6.21 -14.46 26.49
C SER A 148 -5.63 -14.54 25.08
N ASN A 149 -5.87 -15.65 24.36
CA ASN A 149 -5.39 -15.82 22.98
C ASN A 149 -6.00 -14.81 21.98
N VAL A 150 -7.26 -14.43 22.16
CA VAL A 150 -7.98 -13.52 21.25
C VAL A 150 -7.80 -12.05 21.64
N THR A 151 -7.45 -11.72 22.88
CA THR A 151 -7.34 -10.34 23.37
C THR A 151 -6.39 -9.46 22.54
N PRO A 152 -5.14 -9.84 22.22
CA PRO A 152 -4.25 -9.01 21.41
C PRO A 152 -4.84 -8.72 20.02
N ILE A 153 -5.49 -9.72 19.42
CA ILE A 153 -6.16 -9.59 18.13
C ILE A 153 -7.29 -8.55 18.23
N LYS A 154 -8.15 -8.66 19.25
CA LYS A 154 -9.30 -7.76 19.40
C LYS A 154 -8.91 -6.31 19.71
N ILE A 155 -7.88 -6.10 20.53
CA ILE A 155 -7.32 -4.76 20.77
C ILE A 155 -6.93 -4.11 19.44
N ARG A 156 -6.13 -4.82 18.62
CA ARG A 156 -5.71 -4.36 17.29
C ARG A 156 -6.90 -4.03 16.39
N GLN A 157 -7.83 -4.98 16.26
CA GLN A 157 -8.99 -4.85 15.36
C GLN A 157 -9.87 -3.65 15.73
N GLN A 158 -10.19 -3.49 17.02
CA GLN A 158 -11.08 -2.43 17.48
C GLN A 158 -10.41 -1.06 17.38
N SER A 159 -9.15 -0.93 17.78
CA SER A 159 -8.42 0.33 17.67
C SER A 159 -8.31 0.82 16.23
N TYR A 160 -7.88 -0.04 15.31
CA TYR A 160 -7.72 0.38 13.91
C TYR A 160 -9.06 0.62 13.22
N ALA A 161 -10.12 -0.12 13.55
CA ALA A 161 -11.45 0.19 13.03
C ALA A 161 -11.99 1.53 13.54
N MET A 162 -11.74 1.88 14.81
CA MET A 162 -12.09 3.20 15.32
C MET A 162 -11.39 4.31 14.51
N LEU A 163 -10.10 4.15 14.21
CA LEU A 163 -9.36 5.10 13.37
C LEU A 163 -9.95 5.20 11.95
N THR A 164 -10.39 4.09 11.35
CA THR A 164 -11.01 4.15 10.00
C THR A 164 -12.29 4.98 9.99
N LEU A 165 -13.07 4.94 11.08
CA LEU A 165 -14.37 5.60 11.18
C LEU A 165 -14.26 7.06 11.64
N ARG A 166 -13.25 7.39 12.45
CA ARG A 166 -13.17 8.68 13.15
C ARG A 166 -11.87 9.44 12.94
N GLY A 167 -10.77 8.75 12.66
CA GLY A 167 -9.43 9.35 12.69
C GLY A 167 -9.09 10.25 11.51
N PHE A 168 -9.85 10.23 10.41
CA PHE A 168 -9.51 11.01 9.20
C PHE A 168 -10.74 11.66 8.55
N VAL A 169 -11.64 12.19 9.39
CA VAL A 169 -12.86 12.89 8.95
C VAL A 169 -12.54 14.19 8.18
N ASN A 170 -13.58 14.89 7.70
CA ASN A 170 -13.41 16.08 6.86
C ASN A 170 -12.60 17.19 7.56
N ASP A 171 -11.84 17.96 6.77
CA ASP A 171 -10.96 19.05 7.22
C ASP A 171 -9.87 18.66 8.24
N HIS A 172 -9.38 17.41 8.16
CA HIS A 172 -8.27 16.95 9.00
C HIS A 172 -6.94 17.63 8.61
N HIS A 173 -6.27 18.26 9.58
CA HIS A 173 -5.01 19.01 9.39
C HIS A 173 -3.94 18.20 8.64
N LEU A 174 -3.64 16.99 9.13
CA LEU A 174 -2.69 16.07 8.49
C LEU A 174 -3.02 15.85 7.00
N ILE A 175 -4.28 15.54 6.66
CA ILE A 175 -4.69 15.30 5.28
C ILE A 175 -4.40 16.52 4.42
N ARG A 176 -4.76 17.72 4.89
CA ARG A 176 -4.51 18.99 4.16
C ARG A 176 -3.03 19.23 3.91
N GLU A 177 -2.18 18.96 4.91
CA GLU A 177 -0.73 19.08 4.78
C GLU A 177 -0.17 18.10 3.73
N GLN A 178 -0.62 16.84 3.79
CA GLN A 178 -0.16 15.78 2.89
C GLN A 178 -0.67 15.97 1.45
N VAL A 179 -1.86 16.53 1.24
CA VAL A 179 -2.36 16.92 -0.09
C VAL A 179 -1.40 17.88 -0.77
N ASN A 180 -1.01 18.95 -0.07
CA ASN A 180 -0.11 19.96 -0.64
C ASN A 180 1.28 19.35 -0.95
N LYS A 181 1.76 18.43 -0.11
CA LYS A 181 3.02 17.70 -0.33
C LYS A 181 2.94 16.78 -1.55
N LEU A 182 1.87 16.00 -1.70
CA LEU A 182 1.70 15.09 -2.83
C LEU A 182 1.56 15.83 -4.15
N ILE A 183 0.77 16.90 -4.20
CA ILE A 183 0.60 17.73 -5.40
C ILE A 183 1.95 18.26 -5.87
N LYS A 184 2.71 18.92 -4.98
CA LYS A 184 4.05 19.43 -5.29
C LYS A 184 4.99 18.33 -5.78
N LYS A 185 4.88 17.13 -5.22
CA LYS A 185 5.70 15.98 -5.63
C LYS A 185 5.35 15.52 -7.04
N ILE A 186 4.07 15.46 -7.40
CA ILE A 186 3.62 15.06 -8.74
C ILE A 186 3.97 16.12 -9.79
N GLU A 187 3.88 17.41 -9.43
CA GLU A 187 4.24 18.54 -10.29
C GLU A 187 5.71 18.52 -10.74
N GLN A 188 6.61 17.86 -10.00
CA GLN A 188 8.00 17.65 -10.45
C GLN A 188 8.08 16.85 -11.75
N TYR A 189 7.09 16.00 -12.02
CA TYR A 189 7.07 15.05 -13.13
C TYR A 189 6.06 15.43 -14.22
N ARG A 190 4.94 16.05 -13.83
CA ARG A 190 3.93 16.56 -14.76
C ARG A 190 3.11 17.72 -14.19
N ASP A 191 2.85 18.70 -15.03
CA ASP A 191 1.98 19.82 -14.72
C ASP A 191 0.55 19.59 -15.21
N ILE A 192 -0.41 20.18 -14.49
CA ILE A 192 -1.78 20.36 -14.97
C ILE A 192 -1.91 21.80 -15.46
N VAL A 193 -2.16 22.00 -16.76
CA VAL A 193 -2.15 23.33 -17.39
C VAL A 193 -3.47 24.09 -17.17
N ASN A 194 -4.58 23.35 -17.01
CA ASN A 194 -5.91 23.93 -16.84
C ASN A 194 -6.22 24.14 -15.35
N SER A 195 -6.57 25.38 -14.97
CA SER A 195 -6.83 25.78 -13.58
C SER A 195 -8.07 25.14 -12.95
N GLU A 196 -9.14 24.93 -13.72
CA GLU A 196 -10.33 24.20 -13.26
C GLU A 196 -9.96 22.76 -12.90
N LYS A 197 -9.16 22.11 -13.76
CA LYS A 197 -8.67 20.75 -13.53
C LYS A 197 -7.70 20.67 -12.34
N GLN A 198 -6.94 21.73 -12.03
CA GLN A 198 -6.10 21.79 -10.83
C GLN A 198 -6.96 21.76 -9.55
N ASN A 199 -8.08 22.46 -9.52
CA ASN A 199 -8.99 22.45 -8.37
C ASN A 199 -9.65 21.08 -8.18
N GLU A 200 -10.16 20.48 -9.25
CA GLU A 200 -10.68 19.10 -9.23
C GLU A 200 -9.61 18.13 -8.72
N PHE A 201 -8.40 18.24 -9.27
CA PHE A 201 -7.27 17.41 -8.89
C PHE A 201 -6.95 17.50 -7.40
N ARG A 202 -7.03 18.69 -6.80
CA ARG A 202 -6.81 18.88 -5.37
C ARG A 202 -7.86 18.14 -4.52
N VAL A 203 -9.14 18.25 -4.90
CA VAL A 203 -10.25 17.57 -4.21
C VAL A 203 -10.13 16.04 -4.35
N GLU A 204 -9.82 15.57 -5.57
CA GLU A 204 -9.56 14.14 -5.85
C GLU A 204 -8.38 13.63 -5.02
N THR A 205 -7.29 14.41 -4.91
CA THR A 205 -6.10 14.08 -4.10
C THR A 205 -6.45 13.97 -2.62
N GLU A 206 -7.26 14.88 -2.09
CA GLU A 206 -7.69 14.85 -0.69
C GLU A 206 -8.51 13.60 -0.37
N SER A 207 -9.49 13.29 -1.23
CA SER A 207 -10.28 12.06 -1.11
C SER A 207 -9.40 10.82 -1.18
N LEU A 208 -8.46 10.78 -2.13
CA LEU A 208 -7.56 9.66 -2.34
C LEU A 208 -6.67 9.38 -1.12
N ILE A 209 -6.02 10.42 -0.57
CA ILE A 209 -5.15 10.28 0.61
C ILE A 209 -5.97 9.74 1.78
N ARG A 210 -7.17 10.27 2.01
CA ARG A 210 -8.06 9.82 3.07
C ARG A 210 -8.43 8.34 2.91
N SER A 211 -8.96 7.96 1.76
CA SER A 211 -9.37 6.57 1.49
C SER A 211 -8.20 5.60 1.56
N GLY A 212 -7.02 6.00 1.10
CA GLY A 212 -5.84 5.15 1.16
C GLY A 212 -5.27 4.96 2.58
N ILE A 213 -5.29 6.00 3.42
CA ILE A 213 -4.94 5.88 4.85
C ILE A 213 -5.98 4.99 5.57
N GLN A 214 -7.27 5.20 5.32
CA GLN A 214 -8.33 4.34 5.86
C GLN A 214 -8.14 2.89 5.43
N LEU A 215 -7.89 2.62 4.15
CA LEU A 215 -7.63 1.27 3.65
C LEU A 215 -6.44 0.62 4.38
N TYR A 216 -5.35 1.35 4.59
CA TYR A 216 -4.20 0.84 5.33
C TYR A 216 -4.61 0.35 6.73
N PHE A 217 -5.45 1.10 7.45
CA PHE A 217 -5.95 0.67 8.76
C PHE A 217 -6.98 -0.47 8.67
N ILE A 218 -7.81 -0.54 7.63
CA ILE A 218 -8.70 -1.69 7.39
C ILE A 218 -7.88 -2.96 7.17
N LEU A 219 -6.75 -2.90 6.45
CA LEU A 219 -5.85 -4.06 6.33
C LEU A 219 -5.34 -4.49 7.71
N LYS A 220 -5.05 -3.53 8.60
CA LYS A 220 -4.67 -3.80 9.98
C LYS A 220 -5.82 -4.29 10.87
N THR A 221 -7.05 -4.48 10.40
CA THR A 221 -8.13 -5.16 11.16
C THR A 221 -8.32 -6.62 10.74
N GLN A 222 -7.72 -7.05 9.63
CA GLN A 222 -7.81 -8.43 9.16
C GLN A 222 -7.05 -9.39 10.08
N GLU A 223 -7.46 -10.66 10.12
CA GLU A 223 -6.74 -11.74 10.79
C GLU A 223 -6.74 -12.96 9.85
N PRO A 224 -5.59 -13.37 9.29
CA PRO A 224 -4.26 -12.78 9.46
C PRO A 224 -4.12 -11.39 8.81
N VAL A 225 -3.18 -10.57 9.29
CA VAL A 225 -2.92 -9.23 8.72
C VAL A 225 -2.27 -9.36 7.33
N PRO A 226 -2.86 -8.77 6.27
CA PRO A 226 -2.28 -8.76 4.94
C PRO A 226 -0.93 -8.05 4.90
N GLU A 227 -0.04 -8.62 4.11
CA GLU A 227 1.19 -8.00 3.66
C GLU A 227 0.94 -7.19 2.39
N ILE A 228 1.53 -5.99 2.34
CA ILE A 228 1.59 -5.15 1.14
C ILE A 228 2.91 -5.49 0.45
N LYS A 229 2.86 -6.30 -0.60
CA LYS A 229 4.04 -6.86 -1.27
C LYS A 229 4.29 -6.16 -2.60
N TRP A 230 5.46 -5.53 -2.69
CA TRP A 230 5.99 -4.95 -3.92
C TRP A 230 6.86 -5.96 -4.68
N TYR A 231 6.89 -5.81 -6.00
CA TYR A 231 7.77 -6.59 -6.87
C TYR A 231 8.71 -5.64 -7.61
N GLU A 232 9.98 -5.99 -7.59
CA GLU A 232 11.06 -5.20 -8.17
C GLU A 232 11.39 -5.65 -9.60
N LEU A 233 12.09 -4.77 -10.31
CA LEU A 233 12.61 -5.03 -11.64
C LEU A 233 13.37 -6.37 -11.70
N GLY A 234 13.03 -7.20 -12.70
CA GLY A 234 13.65 -8.50 -12.93
C GLY A 234 13.03 -9.66 -12.13
N ASN A 235 12.08 -9.41 -11.23
CA ASN A 235 11.36 -10.52 -10.57
C ASN A 235 10.60 -11.36 -11.61
N PRO A 236 10.58 -12.70 -11.46
CA PRO A 236 9.81 -13.56 -12.36
C PRO A 236 8.30 -13.30 -12.22
N ILE A 237 7.55 -13.46 -13.31
CA ILE A 237 6.10 -13.33 -13.28
C ILE A 237 5.44 -14.52 -12.55
N GLU A 238 4.62 -14.20 -11.56
CA GLU A 238 3.85 -15.15 -10.76
C GLU A 238 2.34 -14.90 -10.95
N LYS A 239 1.70 -15.65 -11.86
CA LYS A 239 0.29 -15.45 -12.27
C LYS A 239 -0.73 -15.39 -11.12
N HIS A 240 -0.47 -16.10 -10.04
CA HIS A 240 -1.41 -16.19 -8.92
C HIS A 240 -1.48 -14.88 -8.11
N VAL A 241 -0.41 -14.09 -8.11
CA VAL A 241 -0.27 -12.86 -7.29
C VAL A 241 0.01 -11.60 -8.11
N MET A 242 0.10 -11.71 -9.44
CA MET A 242 0.35 -10.60 -10.36
C MET A 242 -0.68 -10.56 -11.49
N LYS A 243 -1.04 -9.35 -11.91
CA LYS A 243 -1.84 -9.05 -13.10
C LYS A 243 -1.11 -8.04 -13.99
N GLY A 244 -1.28 -8.18 -15.30
CA GLY A 244 -0.67 -7.30 -16.30
C GLY A 244 -0.88 -7.87 -17.70
N HIS A 245 -0.14 -7.33 -18.67
CA HIS A 245 -0.32 -7.70 -20.09
C HIS A 245 0.76 -8.68 -20.54
N TRP A 246 0.38 -9.95 -20.74
CA TRP A 246 1.16 -11.01 -21.40
C TRP A 246 0.19 -12.07 -21.92
N GLU A 247 0.59 -12.82 -22.95
CA GLU A 247 -0.23 -13.93 -23.46
C GLU A 247 -0.25 -15.09 -22.47
N HIS A 248 -1.41 -15.75 -22.36
CA HIS A 248 -1.59 -16.84 -21.41
C HIS A 248 -0.68 -18.02 -21.76
N GLY A 249 0.27 -18.32 -20.87
CA GLY A 249 1.25 -19.41 -21.03
C GLY A 249 2.66 -18.93 -21.34
N GLU A 250 2.86 -17.64 -21.62
CA GLU A 250 4.17 -17.06 -21.96
C GLU A 250 4.90 -16.45 -20.76
N GLU A 251 4.37 -16.57 -19.54
CA GLU A 251 4.84 -15.84 -18.36
C GLU A 251 6.29 -16.13 -18.00
N LYS A 252 6.75 -17.35 -18.32
CA LYS A 252 8.13 -17.75 -18.11
C LYS A 252 9.12 -16.92 -18.93
N GLY A 253 8.69 -16.37 -20.06
CA GLY A 253 9.47 -15.48 -20.93
C GLY A 253 9.52 -14.03 -20.45
N PHE A 254 8.71 -13.67 -19.45
CA PHE A 254 8.62 -12.30 -18.93
C PHE A 254 9.14 -12.18 -17.50
N GLU A 255 9.50 -10.95 -17.16
CA GLU A 255 9.85 -10.50 -15.82
C GLU A 255 9.17 -9.14 -15.54
N VAL A 256 9.10 -8.77 -14.27
CA VAL A 256 8.58 -7.48 -13.83
C VAL A 256 9.50 -6.37 -14.35
N ASN A 257 8.95 -5.41 -15.08
CA ASN A 257 9.60 -4.13 -15.37
C ASN A 257 9.30 -3.13 -14.25
N LEU A 258 8.02 -3.00 -13.88
CA LEU A 258 7.55 -2.09 -12.85
C LEU A 258 6.31 -2.65 -12.16
N CYS A 259 6.28 -2.62 -10.83
CA CYS A 259 5.05 -2.82 -10.07
C CYS A 259 4.35 -1.47 -9.83
N CYS A 260 3.19 -1.26 -10.44
CA CYS A 260 2.42 -0.01 -10.37
C CYS A 260 1.61 0.08 -9.07
N PHE A 261 1.07 -1.05 -8.64
CA PHE A 261 0.26 -1.20 -7.43
C PHE A 261 0.58 -2.55 -6.78
N PRO A 262 0.76 -2.62 -5.45
CA PRO A 262 1.28 -3.81 -4.78
C PRO A 262 0.27 -4.95 -4.74
N ALA A 263 0.76 -6.15 -4.49
CA ALA A 263 -0.11 -7.25 -4.07
C ALA A 263 -0.50 -7.05 -2.60
N ILE A 264 -1.73 -7.46 -2.26
CA ILE A 264 -2.22 -7.48 -0.88
C ILE A 264 -2.61 -8.91 -0.57
N ILE A 265 -1.83 -9.56 0.29
CA ILE A 265 -1.87 -11.02 0.48
C ILE A 265 -1.89 -11.33 1.97
N ALA A 266 -2.75 -12.24 2.41
CA ALA A 266 -2.71 -12.78 3.76
C ALA A 266 -2.77 -14.31 3.72
N HIS A 267 -1.69 -14.97 4.11
CA HIS A 267 -1.52 -16.43 3.94
C HIS A 267 -1.84 -16.86 2.50
N ASP A 268 -2.85 -17.70 2.30
CA ASP A 268 -3.26 -18.22 0.99
C ASP A 268 -4.30 -17.33 0.27
N THR A 269 -4.74 -16.23 0.90
CA THR A 269 -5.73 -15.31 0.34
C THR A 269 -5.06 -14.13 -0.35
N VAL A 270 -5.38 -13.93 -1.62
CA VAL A 270 -4.97 -12.76 -2.40
C VAL A 270 -6.15 -11.79 -2.49
N TYR A 271 -6.12 -10.71 -1.71
CA TYR A 271 -7.11 -9.63 -1.78
C TYR A 271 -6.91 -8.77 -3.02
N HIS A 272 -5.66 -8.65 -3.46
CA HIS A 272 -5.31 -7.91 -4.66
C HIS A 272 -4.03 -8.47 -5.29
N GLN A 273 -4.08 -8.74 -6.60
CA GLN A 273 -2.91 -9.09 -7.38
C GLN A 273 -2.12 -7.83 -7.74
N ALA A 274 -0.80 -7.86 -7.60
CA ALA A 274 0.04 -6.74 -7.99
C ALA A 274 -0.19 -6.37 -9.45
N ASN A 275 -0.45 -5.09 -9.72
CA ASN A 275 -0.54 -4.58 -11.08
C ASN A 275 0.87 -4.27 -11.57
N ILE A 276 1.32 -4.94 -12.63
CA ILE A 276 2.69 -4.84 -13.11
C ILE A 276 2.74 -4.55 -14.62
N ILE A 277 3.79 -3.83 -15.02
CA ILE A 277 4.29 -3.82 -16.39
C ILE A 277 5.29 -4.95 -16.52
N ALA A 278 5.06 -5.85 -17.48
CA ALA A 278 5.95 -6.95 -17.79
C ALA A 278 6.89 -6.56 -18.94
N GLN A 279 8.11 -7.09 -18.91
CA GLN A 279 9.05 -7.03 -20.04
C GLN A 279 9.58 -8.42 -20.38
N PRO A 280 9.96 -8.69 -21.64
CA PRO A 280 10.65 -9.91 -22.00
C PRO A 280 11.97 -10.03 -21.23
N LYS A 281 12.29 -11.25 -20.77
CA LYS A 281 13.57 -11.51 -20.12
C LYS A 281 14.72 -11.24 -21.10
N PRO A 282 15.83 -10.67 -20.62
CA PRO A 282 17.02 -10.57 -21.45
C PRO A 282 17.48 -11.98 -21.85
N PRO A 283 17.98 -12.16 -23.09
CA PRO A 283 18.54 -13.45 -23.50
C PRO A 283 19.66 -13.83 -22.52
N LYS A 284 19.61 -15.05 -21.98
CA LYS A 284 20.66 -15.57 -21.10
C LYS A 284 22.01 -15.35 -21.79
N PRO A 285 23.04 -14.79 -21.11
CA PRO A 285 24.34 -14.68 -21.72
C PRO A 285 24.80 -16.07 -22.16
N ASN A 286 25.03 -16.25 -23.45
CA ASN A 286 25.48 -17.50 -24.04
C ASN A 286 26.79 -17.91 -23.36
N LEU A 287 26.73 -18.88 -22.44
CA LEU A 287 27.91 -19.50 -21.80
C LEU A 287 28.90 -20.06 -22.83
N VAL A 288 28.43 -20.33 -24.06
CA VAL A 288 29.25 -20.86 -25.16
C VAL A 288 30.28 -19.85 -25.67
N LYS A 289 30.06 -18.53 -25.55
CA LYS A 289 31.05 -17.52 -26.00
C LYS A 289 32.23 -17.32 -25.04
N ARG A 290 32.17 -17.82 -23.81
CA ARG A 290 33.32 -17.78 -22.88
C ARG A 290 34.34 -18.90 -23.13
N VAL A 291 33.92 -20.02 -23.72
CA VAL A 291 34.85 -21.13 -24.00
C VAL A 291 35.67 -20.86 -25.27
N SER A 292 35.12 -20.17 -26.27
CA SER A 292 35.84 -19.84 -27.51
C SER A 292 36.95 -18.81 -27.29
N ASN A 293 36.74 -17.82 -26.43
CA ASN A 293 37.75 -16.78 -26.16
C ASN A 293 38.85 -17.24 -25.19
N ALA A 294 38.57 -18.26 -24.35
CA ALA A 294 39.58 -18.87 -23.51
C ALA A 294 40.55 -19.74 -24.33
N VAL A 295 40.04 -20.52 -25.30
CA VAL A 295 40.89 -21.41 -26.13
C VAL A 295 41.76 -20.62 -27.11
N VAL A 296 41.28 -19.50 -27.66
CA VAL A 296 42.08 -18.66 -28.57
C VAL A 296 43.20 -17.91 -27.83
N ASN A 297 43.00 -17.54 -26.57
CA ASN A 297 44.03 -16.88 -25.77
C ASN A 297 45.10 -17.84 -25.24
N THR A 298 44.78 -19.11 -24.96
CA THR A 298 45.79 -20.10 -24.57
C THR A 298 46.67 -20.52 -25.75
N ALA A 299 46.14 -20.54 -26.99
CA ALA A 299 46.92 -20.86 -28.18
C ALA A 299 47.94 -19.77 -28.57
N ARG A 300 47.72 -18.51 -28.19
CA ARG A 300 48.68 -17.41 -28.44
C ARG A 300 49.84 -17.38 -27.45
N THR A 301 49.66 -17.91 -26.23
CA THR A 301 50.71 -17.91 -25.19
C THR A 301 51.72 -19.06 -25.36
N VAL A 302 51.37 -20.12 -26.09
CA VAL A 302 52.26 -21.29 -26.30
C VAL A 302 53.21 -21.12 -27.50
N MET A 303 53.02 -20.12 -28.37
CA MET A 303 53.93 -19.85 -29.49
C MET A 303 55.01 -18.79 -29.20
N ASN A 304 55.10 -18.28 -27.96
CA ASN A 304 56.09 -17.26 -27.55
C ASN A 304 57.05 -17.75 -26.45
N HIS A 305 57.27 -19.06 -26.33
CA HIS A 305 58.33 -19.64 -25.51
C HIS A 305 59.17 -20.63 -26.32
#